data_AF-F9F842-F1
#
_entry.id   AF-F9F842-F1
#
_cell.length_a   1.000
_cell.length_b   1.000
_cell.length_c   1.000
_cell.angle_alpha   90.00
_cell.angle_beta   90.00
_cell.angle_gamma   90.00
#
_symmetry.space_group_name_H-M   'P 1'
#
loop_
_entity.id
_entity.type
_entity.pdbx_description
1 polymer ?
#
loop_
_entity_poly.entity_id
_entity_poly.type
_entity_poly.pdbx_seq_one_letter_code
_entity_poly.pdbx_strand_id
1 'polypeptide(L)'
;MHQSQLRPHLPFYNVPTTAVLVGSALQIYPNLVVTRMSVSKDIAALGVKKEELAQKHREAEQQDKGNTRVNELRDTLDKVVNQRDALKERVGELEELLTKFKADYNPNFNDDGVKAAIRSFEDYSARQAERKDEVVKDEDILSVLKEDGENGGVNWSEFEEDEGTDTDILYNFEAYLPPPVRAFIHNSLDNLRVWAIANGILADNSTPGKESTLVRAAREAVDAAKRDLSDKRSTLDVEQADLDFDYGPDDIFCALKVKCVTLEAEDYTYEQCWLGSTKQKSKKGHGQSNMGNFKRIAREMADEEDRIDGKSLGRGERMLLKYEDGQQCWNGPQRRTDVWLGCAETEELWRALYSYTTWTNIQRKTS
;
A
#
# COMPACT_ATOMS: atom_id res chain seq x y z
N MET A 1 28.75 20.86 82.79
CA MET A 1 28.55 19.70 81.89
C MET A 1 27.32 20.00 81.04
N HIS A 2 27.47 20.50 79.82
CA HIS A 2 27.37 19.73 78.56
C HIS A 2 26.04 18.95 78.50
N GLN A 3 25.10 19.17 77.57
CA GLN A 3 25.22 19.41 76.14
C GLN A 3 23.95 20.09 75.61
N SER A 4 24.17 21.04 74.70
CA SER A 4 23.25 21.52 73.68
C SER A 4 23.08 20.47 72.58
N GLN A 5 21.84 20.18 72.17
CA GLN A 5 21.56 19.59 70.86
C GLN A 5 20.67 20.52 70.04
N LEU A 6 21.31 21.15 69.06
CA LEU A 6 20.72 21.93 67.98
C LEU A 6 20.01 20.98 67.01
N ARG A 7 18.76 21.32 66.65
CA ARG A 7 18.06 20.74 65.50
C ARG A 7 18.71 21.25 64.21
N PRO A 8 18.98 20.42 63.20
CA PRO A 8 19.33 20.93 61.89
C PRO A 8 18.07 21.36 61.15
N HIS A 9 18.04 22.65 60.79
CA HIS A 9 17.09 23.23 59.84
C HIS A 9 17.30 22.60 58.46
N LEU A 10 16.24 22.02 57.88
CA LEU A 10 16.16 21.70 56.46
C LEU A 10 16.01 23.02 55.68
N PRO A 11 16.87 23.32 54.68
CA PRO A 11 16.59 24.40 53.76
C PRO A 11 15.55 23.94 52.73
N PHE A 12 14.39 24.59 52.75
CA PHE A 12 13.45 24.58 51.64
C PHE A 12 14.13 25.20 50.42
N TYR A 13 14.60 24.38 49.48
CA TYR A 13 14.92 24.85 48.14
C TYR A 13 13.64 24.86 47.31
N ASN A 14 13.21 26.07 46.96
CA ASN A 14 12.26 26.35 45.89
C ASN A 14 12.80 25.74 44.60
N VAL A 15 12.06 24.81 43.99
CA VAL A 15 12.40 24.24 42.68
C VAL A 15 11.35 24.70 41.67
N PRO A 16 11.61 25.73 40.84
CA PRO A 16 10.71 26.11 39.76
C PRO A 16 10.98 25.30 38.47
N THR A 17 12.14 24.64 38.38
CA THR A 17 12.66 24.14 37.08
C THR A 17 12.32 22.68 36.78
N THR A 18 12.18 21.80 37.80
CA THR A 18 11.69 20.43 37.59
C THR A 18 10.21 20.39 37.20
N ALA A 19 9.43 21.37 37.63
CA ALA A 19 8.01 21.50 37.27
C ALA A 19 7.77 21.75 35.78
N VAL A 20 8.72 22.40 35.07
CA VAL A 20 8.57 22.75 33.65
C VAL A 20 8.80 21.54 32.75
N LEU A 21 9.78 20.69 33.06
CA LEU A 21 10.07 19.46 32.29
C LEU A 21 9.08 18.34 32.57
N VAL A 22 8.65 18.18 33.83
CA VAL A 22 7.58 17.22 34.20
C VAL A 22 6.24 17.64 33.59
N GLY A 23 5.92 18.94 33.56
CA GLY A 23 4.69 19.44 32.95
C GLY A 23 4.60 19.23 31.43
N SER A 24 5.72 19.30 30.72
CA SER A 24 5.76 19.05 29.28
C SER A 24 5.71 17.55 28.94
N ALA A 25 6.35 16.68 29.72
CA ALA A 25 6.22 15.23 29.58
C ALA A 25 4.78 14.73 29.90
N LEU A 26 4.14 15.26 30.94
CA LEU A 26 2.75 14.93 31.32
C LEU A 26 1.70 15.36 30.29
N GLN A 27 2.01 16.30 29.40
CA GLN A 27 1.13 16.68 28.29
C GLN A 27 1.36 15.86 27.01
N ILE A 28 2.52 15.24 26.82
CA ILE A 28 2.85 14.48 25.61
C ILE A 28 2.24 13.08 25.65
N TYR A 29 2.30 12.38 26.79
CA TYR A 29 1.72 11.05 26.96
C TYR A 29 0.21 10.93 26.67
N PRO A 30 -0.68 11.80 27.21
CA PRO A 30 -2.10 11.72 26.89
C PRO A 30 -2.40 12.05 25.42
N ASN A 31 -1.61 12.92 24.79
CA ASN A 31 -1.75 13.23 23.37
C ASN A 31 -1.34 12.05 22.47
N LEU A 32 -0.27 11.32 22.81
CA LEU A 32 0.11 10.10 22.09
C LEU A 32 -0.96 9.01 22.19
N VAL A 33 -1.55 8.81 23.38
CA VAL A 33 -2.60 7.80 23.58
C VAL A 33 -3.87 8.15 22.78
N VAL A 34 -4.27 9.42 22.75
CA VAL A 34 -5.41 9.89 21.94
C VAL A 34 -5.13 9.69 20.45
N THR A 35 -3.91 10.02 20.00
CA THR A 35 -3.49 9.85 18.61
C THR A 35 -3.50 8.38 18.20
N ARG A 36 -3.01 7.47 19.06
CA ARG A 36 -3.07 6.01 18.87
C ARG A 36 -4.50 5.50 18.71
N MET A 37 -5.42 5.96 19.56
CA MET A 37 -6.83 5.56 19.47
C MET A 37 -7.48 6.05 18.16
N SER A 38 -7.08 7.22 17.66
CA SER A 38 -7.53 7.74 16.37
C SER A 38 -6.98 6.92 15.21
N VAL A 39 -5.67 6.69 15.18
CA VAL A 39 -4.98 5.94 14.12
C VAL A 39 -5.49 4.49 14.06
N SER A 40 -5.71 3.85 15.21
CA SER A 40 -6.26 2.49 15.28
C SER A 40 -7.68 2.40 14.70
N LYS A 41 -8.54 3.38 14.97
CA LYS A 41 -9.88 3.47 14.36
C LYS A 41 -9.82 3.67 12.85
N ASP A 42 -8.91 4.53 12.39
CA ASP A 42 -8.73 4.77 10.96
C ASP A 42 -8.24 3.52 10.22
N ILE A 43 -7.31 2.75 10.81
CA ILE A 43 -6.84 1.48 10.26
C ILE A 43 -8.00 0.48 10.16
N ALA A 44 -8.85 0.40 11.18
CA ALA A 44 -10.03 -0.47 11.15
C ALA A 44 -11.02 -0.06 10.05
N ALA A 45 -11.31 1.24 9.92
CA ALA A 45 -12.20 1.78 8.89
C ALA A 45 -11.65 1.57 7.47
N LEU A 46 -10.35 1.75 7.27
CA LEU A 46 -9.67 1.49 5.99
C LEU A 46 -9.66 0.00 5.65
N GLY A 47 -9.54 -0.87 6.65
CA GLY A 47 -9.68 -2.32 6.49
C GLY A 47 -11.03 -2.71 5.90
N VAL A 48 -12.12 -2.19 6.48
CA VAL A 48 -13.49 -2.42 6.00
C VAL A 48 -13.68 -1.88 4.58
N LYS A 49 -13.25 -0.64 4.30
CA LYS A 49 -13.34 -0.06 2.94
C LYS A 49 -12.56 -0.87 1.91
N LYS A 50 -11.40 -1.42 2.28
CA LYS A 50 -10.60 -2.27 1.39
C LYS A 50 -11.34 -3.56 1.02
N GLU A 51 -12.03 -4.18 1.98
CA GLU A 51 -12.82 -5.38 1.72
C GLU A 51 -14.02 -5.09 0.82
N GLU A 52 -14.71 -3.97 1.04
CA GLU A 52 -15.83 -3.52 0.20
C GLU A 52 -15.38 -3.22 -1.24
N LEU A 53 -14.28 -2.48 -1.41
CA LEU A 53 -13.73 -2.18 -2.74
C LEU A 53 -13.26 -3.45 -3.48
N ALA A 54 -12.67 -4.39 -2.73
CA ALA A 54 -12.26 -5.68 -3.29
C ALA A 54 -13.47 -6.53 -3.72
N GLN A 55 -14.60 -6.41 -3.03
CA GLN A 55 -15.85 -7.06 -3.45
C GLN A 55 -16.39 -6.42 -4.73
N LYS A 56 -16.50 -5.09 -4.78
CA LYS A 56 -16.93 -4.35 -5.98
C LYS A 56 -16.06 -4.66 -7.20
N HIS A 57 -14.74 -4.77 -7.02
CA HIS A 57 -13.83 -5.17 -8.09
C HIS A 57 -14.13 -6.59 -8.61
N ARG A 58 -14.42 -7.55 -7.72
CA ARG A 58 -14.77 -8.92 -8.15
C ARG A 58 -16.09 -8.96 -8.92
N GLU A 59 -17.06 -8.15 -8.51
CA GLU A 59 -18.36 -8.03 -9.19
C GLU A 59 -18.19 -7.43 -10.59
N ALA A 60 -17.43 -6.34 -10.72
CA ALA A 60 -17.10 -5.73 -12.01
C ALA A 60 -16.31 -6.69 -12.94
N GLU A 61 -15.33 -7.42 -12.40
CA GLU A 61 -14.56 -8.41 -13.18
C GLU A 61 -15.45 -9.56 -13.68
N GLN A 62 -16.42 -10.00 -12.87
CA GLN A 62 -17.36 -11.04 -13.27
C GLN A 62 -18.32 -10.57 -14.36
N GLN A 63 -18.75 -9.31 -14.31
CA GLN A 63 -19.60 -8.68 -15.32
C GLN A 63 -18.86 -8.55 -16.66
N ASP A 64 -17.62 -8.07 -16.65
CA ASP A 64 -16.79 -7.94 -17.85
C ASP A 64 -16.54 -9.30 -18.56
N LYS A 65 -16.29 -10.35 -17.77
CA LYS A 65 -16.19 -11.73 -18.29
C LYS A 65 -17.52 -12.21 -18.88
N GLY A 66 -18.64 -11.87 -18.26
CA GLY A 66 -19.97 -12.15 -18.77
C GLY A 66 -20.21 -11.50 -20.13
N ASN A 67 -19.94 -10.21 -20.24
CA ASN A 67 -20.07 -9.44 -21.49
C ASN A 67 -19.21 -10.01 -22.60
N THR A 68 -17.94 -10.28 -22.31
CA THR A 68 -17.01 -10.88 -23.27
C THR A 68 -17.55 -12.23 -23.77
N ARG A 69 -18.04 -13.07 -22.88
CA ARG A 69 -18.57 -14.39 -23.24
C ARG A 69 -19.84 -14.31 -24.08
N VAL A 70 -20.74 -13.38 -23.76
CA VAL A 70 -21.97 -13.15 -24.55
C VAL A 70 -21.62 -12.67 -25.95
N ASN A 71 -20.65 -11.76 -26.09
CA ASN A 71 -20.20 -11.28 -27.39
C ASN A 71 -19.53 -12.38 -28.22
N GLU A 72 -18.68 -13.22 -27.62
CA GLU A 72 -18.14 -14.41 -28.30
C GLU A 72 -19.24 -15.33 -28.82
N LEU A 73 -20.29 -15.57 -28.00
CA LEU A 73 -21.41 -16.41 -28.39
C LEU A 73 -22.19 -15.80 -29.56
N ARG A 74 -22.41 -14.48 -29.56
CA ARG A 74 -23.04 -13.76 -30.69
C ARG A 74 -22.21 -13.89 -31.97
N ASP A 75 -20.90 -13.69 -31.90
CA ASP A 75 -20.00 -13.83 -33.05
C ASP A 75 -20.03 -15.25 -33.62
N THR A 76 -20.10 -16.27 -32.74
CA THR A 76 -20.22 -17.66 -33.20
C THR A 76 -21.58 -17.93 -33.83
N LEU A 77 -22.66 -17.35 -33.29
CA LEU A 77 -24.00 -17.49 -33.83
C LEU A 77 -24.10 -16.84 -35.21
N ASP A 78 -23.56 -15.63 -35.38
CA ASP A 78 -23.52 -14.93 -36.67
C ASP A 78 -22.82 -15.78 -37.74
N LYS A 79 -21.66 -16.36 -37.41
CA LYS A 79 -20.92 -17.26 -38.32
C LYS A 79 -21.76 -18.49 -38.72
N VAL A 80 -22.47 -19.10 -37.78
CA VAL A 80 -23.32 -20.27 -38.05
C VAL A 80 -24.52 -19.90 -38.92
N VAL A 81 -25.13 -18.74 -38.70
CA VAL A 81 -26.24 -18.24 -39.51
C VAL A 81 -25.77 -17.95 -40.94
N ASN A 82 -24.63 -17.29 -41.11
CA ASN A 82 -24.03 -17.04 -42.43
C ASN A 82 -23.72 -18.36 -43.16
N GLN A 83 -23.20 -19.38 -42.47
CA GLN A 83 -22.98 -20.71 -43.05
C GLN A 83 -24.29 -21.40 -43.44
N ARG A 84 -25.32 -21.31 -42.61
CA ARG A 84 -26.65 -21.85 -42.89
C ARG A 84 -27.25 -21.22 -44.14
N ASP A 85 -27.16 -19.91 -44.28
CA ASP A 85 -27.75 -19.17 -45.39
C ASP A 85 -27.02 -19.47 -46.71
N ALA A 86 -25.68 -19.54 -46.67
CA ALA A 86 -24.89 -19.98 -47.82
C ALA A 86 -25.20 -21.44 -48.24
N LEU A 87 -25.47 -22.34 -47.29
CA LEU A 87 -25.89 -23.71 -47.59
C LEU A 87 -27.31 -23.76 -48.17
N LYS A 88 -28.24 -22.96 -47.65
CA LYS A 88 -29.60 -22.84 -48.21
C LYS A 88 -29.58 -22.35 -49.65
N GLU A 89 -28.76 -21.34 -49.96
CA GLU A 89 -28.61 -20.82 -51.33
C GLU A 89 -28.09 -21.92 -52.28
N ARG A 90 -27.02 -22.63 -51.89
CA ARG A 90 -26.48 -23.75 -52.68
C ARG A 90 -27.49 -24.88 -52.88
N VAL A 91 -28.27 -25.21 -51.86
CA VAL A 91 -29.34 -26.21 -51.97
C VAL A 91 -30.42 -25.72 -52.95
N GLY A 92 -30.80 -24.45 -52.88
CA GLY A 92 -31.73 -23.83 -53.83
C GLY A 92 -31.23 -23.87 -55.27
N GLU A 93 -29.96 -23.55 -55.53
CA GLU A 93 -29.34 -23.65 -56.86
C GLU A 93 -29.34 -25.09 -57.39
N LEU A 94 -29.01 -26.07 -56.54
CA LEU A 94 -29.04 -27.50 -56.89
C LEU A 94 -30.46 -27.99 -57.18
N GLU A 95 -31.45 -27.57 -56.39
CA GLU A 95 -32.86 -27.88 -56.61
C GLU A 95 -33.37 -27.25 -57.92
N GLU A 96 -32.98 -26.01 -58.24
CA GLU A 96 -33.31 -25.36 -59.51
C GLU A 96 -32.67 -26.10 -60.70
N LEU A 97 -31.41 -26.53 -60.58
CA LEU A 97 -30.74 -27.29 -61.62
C LEU A 97 -31.39 -28.66 -61.83
N LEU A 98 -31.76 -29.36 -60.75
CA LEU A 98 -32.42 -30.67 -60.80
C LEU A 98 -33.86 -30.59 -61.33
N THR A 99 -34.58 -29.51 -61.03
CA THR A 99 -35.92 -29.26 -61.60
C THR A 99 -35.86 -28.96 -63.11
N LYS A 100 -34.88 -28.16 -63.57
CA LYS A 100 -34.61 -27.96 -65.01
C LYS A 100 -34.22 -29.27 -65.68
N PHE A 101 -33.32 -30.04 -65.07
CA PHE A 101 -32.90 -31.35 -65.56
C PHE A 101 -34.07 -32.33 -65.72
N LYS A 102 -35.02 -32.32 -64.78
CA LYS A 102 -36.25 -33.11 -64.86
C LYS A 102 -37.17 -32.62 -65.99
N ALA A 103 -37.34 -31.31 -66.16
CA ALA A 103 -38.25 -30.73 -67.15
C ALA A 103 -37.78 -30.98 -68.59
N ASP A 104 -36.47 -30.90 -68.84
CA ASP A 104 -35.87 -31.07 -70.16
C ASP A 104 -35.55 -32.54 -70.50
N TYR A 105 -35.92 -33.49 -69.62
CA TYR A 105 -35.65 -34.91 -69.83
C TYR A 105 -36.51 -35.49 -70.96
N ASN A 106 -35.86 -36.09 -71.96
CA ASN A 106 -36.52 -36.77 -73.08
C ASN A 106 -36.92 -38.22 -72.68
N PRO A 107 -38.23 -38.53 -72.54
CA PRO A 107 -38.68 -39.85 -72.12
C PRO A 107 -38.36 -40.99 -73.10
N ASN A 108 -38.02 -40.67 -74.35
CA ASN A 108 -37.69 -41.65 -75.38
C ASN A 108 -36.25 -42.21 -75.26
N PHE A 109 -35.40 -41.61 -74.43
CA PHE A 109 -34.03 -42.08 -74.20
C PHE A 109 -33.97 -42.97 -72.95
N ASN A 110 -33.66 -44.26 -73.15
CA ASN A 110 -33.63 -45.27 -72.10
C ASN A 110 -32.29 -45.31 -71.34
N ASP A 111 -31.80 -44.17 -70.87
CA ASP A 111 -30.67 -44.15 -69.93
C ASP A 111 -31.18 -44.47 -68.52
N ASP A 112 -30.83 -45.65 -68.02
CA ASP A 112 -31.28 -46.13 -66.70
C ASP A 112 -30.69 -45.31 -65.55
N GLY A 113 -29.50 -44.71 -65.72
CA GLY A 113 -28.86 -43.88 -64.70
C GLY A 113 -29.60 -42.56 -64.49
N VAL A 114 -30.02 -41.91 -65.58
CA VAL A 114 -30.80 -40.67 -65.54
C VAL A 114 -32.18 -40.89 -64.93
N LYS A 115 -32.85 -42.00 -65.28
CA LYS A 115 -34.15 -42.37 -64.70
C LYS A 115 -34.04 -42.63 -63.20
N ALA A 116 -32.98 -43.28 -62.74
CA ALA A 116 -32.73 -43.51 -61.32
C ALA A 116 -32.52 -42.19 -60.56
N ALA A 117 -31.75 -41.25 -61.12
CA ALA A 117 -31.50 -39.94 -60.52
C ALA A 117 -32.75 -39.05 -60.42
N ILE A 118 -33.62 -39.06 -61.44
CA ILE A 118 -34.90 -38.32 -61.42
C ILE A 118 -35.83 -38.90 -60.34
N ARG A 119 -35.95 -40.23 -60.26
CA ARG A 119 -36.74 -40.89 -59.22
C ARG A 119 -36.21 -40.58 -57.82
N SER A 120 -34.90 -40.58 -57.60
CA SER A 120 -34.33 -40.25 -56.29
C SER A 120 -34.55 -38.79 -55.92
N PHE A 121 -34.60 -37.87 -56.89
CA PHE A 121 -34.94 -36.47 -56.65
C PHE A 121 -36.44 -36.30 -56.33
N GLU A 122 -37.33 -37.03 -57.01
CA GLU A 122 -38.76 -37.07 -56.68
C GLU A 122 -38.98 -37.59 -55.26
N ASP A 123 -38.31 -38.69 -54.88
CA ASP A 123 -38.34 -39.22 -53.52
C ASP A 123 -37.77 -38.24 -52.49
N TYR A 124 -36.69 -37.52 -52.82
CA TYR A 124 -36.09 -36.50 -51.95
C TYR A 124 -37.06 -35.32 -51.73
N SER A 125 -37.63 -34.75 -52.80
CA SER A 125 -38.57 -33.64 -52.72
C SER A 125 -39.87 -34.02 -51.98
N ALA A 126 -40.35 -35.26 -52.15
CA ALA A 126 -41.48 -35.77 -51.37
C ALA A 126 -41.16 -35.87 -49.88
N ARG A 127 -39.98 -36.40 -49.51
CA ARG A 127 -39.54 -36.49 -48.10
C ARG A 127 -39.32 -35.11 -47.47
N GLN A 128 -38.81 -34.16 -48.23
CA GLN A 128 -38.60 -32.79 -47.75
C GLN A 128 -39.94 -32.07 -47.51
N ALA A 129 -40.94 -32.28 -48.37
CA ALA A 129 -42.29 -31.75 -48.18
C ALA A 129 -43.01 -32.36 -46.95
N GLU A 130 -42.70 -33.60 -46.59
CA GLU A 130 -43.21 -34.25 -45.36
C GLU A 130 -42.45 -33.85 -44.10
N ARG A 131 -41.23 -33.29 -44.24
CA ARG A 131 -40.37 -32.90 -43.13
C ARG A 131 -40.94 -31.66 -42.45
N LYS A 132 -41.61 -31.86 -41.32
CA LYS A 132 -41.95 -30.79 -40.38
C LYS A 132 -40.71 -30.43 -39.56
N ASP A 133 -39.75 -29.74 -40.17
CA ASP A 133 -38.67 -29.15 -39.37
C ASP A 133 -39.27 -28.04 -38.49
N GLU A 134 -38.87 -27.96 -37.22
CA GLU A 134 -39.11 -26.78 -36.39
C GLU A 134 -38.33 -25.61 -37.01
N VAL A 135 -39.00 -24.84 -37.85
CA VAL A 135 -38.41 -23.66 -38.46
C VAL A 135 -38.28 -22.60 -37.35
N VAL A 136 -37.09 -22.50 -36.78
CA VAL A 136 -36.71 -21.31 -36.01
C VAL A 136 -36.89 -20.12 -36.95
N LYS A 137 -37.77 -19.18 -36.58
CA LYS A 137 -38.03 -18.01 -37.42
C LYS A 137 -36.77 -17.17 -37.47
N ASP A 138 -36.43 -16.67 -38.65
CA ASP A 138 -35.26 -15.81 -38.82
C ASP A 138 -35.37 -14.52 -37.98
N GLU A 139 -36.60 -14.08 -37.67
CA GLU A 139 -36.88 -12.98 -36.74
C GLU A 139 -36.35 -13.24 -35.32
N ASP A 140 -36.51 -14.47 -34.81
CA ASP A 140 -36.07 -14.85 -33.47
C ASP A 140 -34.53 -14.87 -33.40
N ILE A 141 -33.87 -15.34 -34.47
CA ILE A 141 -32.40 -15.37 -34.58
C ILE A 141 -31.84 -13.94 -34.67
N LEU A 142 -32.46 -13.09 -35.50
CA LEU A 142 -32.08 -11.70 -35.64
C LEU A 142 -32.29 -10.91 -34.34
N SER A 143 -33.28 -11.29 -33.52
CA SER A 143 -33.50 -10.66 -32.21
C SER A 143 -32.37 -10.94 -31.22
N VAL A 144 -31.75 -12.13 -31.28
CA VAL A 144 -30.62 -12.53 -30.41
C VAL A 144 -29.29 -11.94 -30.90
N LEU A 145 -29.17 -11.71 -32.21
CA LEU A 145 -27.99 -11.09 -32.84
C LEU A 145 -27.92 -9.57 -32.65
N LYS A 146 -29.03 -8.89 -32.33
CA LYS A 146 -29.01 -7.45 -32.03
C LYS A 146 -28.14 -7.16 -30.81
N GLU A 147 -27.41 -6.05 -30.86
CA GLU A 147 -26.67 -5.53 -29.72
C GLU A 147 -27.62 -5.24 -28.56
N ASP A 148 -27.16 -5.55 -27.34
CA ASP A 148 -27.90 -5.29 -26.11
C ASP A 148 -28.09 -3.78 -25.90
N GLY A 149 -29.32 -3.35 -25.60
CA GLY A 149 -29.66 -1.96 -25.25
C GLY A 149 -31.01 -1.87 -24.53
N GLU A 150 -31.49 -0.66 -24.25
CA GLU A 150 -32.74 -0.44 -23.47
C GLU A 150 -33.97 -1.20 -24.00
N ASN A 151 -34.06 -1.40 -25.32
CA ASN A 151 -35.23 -1.98 -25.98
C ASN A 151 -35.04 -3.44 -26.45
N GLY A 152 -33.97 -4.12 -26.06
CA GLY A 152 -33.77 -5.54 -26.39
C GLY A 152 -32.47 -6.11 -25.82
N GLY A 153 -32.56 -7.30 -25.23
CA GLY A 153 -31.43 -8.01 -24.64
C GLY A 153 -31.25 -7.73 -23.14
N VAL A 154 -30.03 -7.90 -22.64
CA VAL A 154 -29.66 -7.55 -21.25
C VAL A 154 -29.33 -6.06 -21.21
N ASN A 155 -30.11 -5.26 -20.48
CA ASN A 155 -29.84 -3.83 -20.33
C ASN A 155 -28.60 -3.61 -19.46
N TRP A 156 -27.41 -3.64 -20.06
CA TRP A 156 -26.16 -3.40 -19.35
C TRP A 156 -26.07 -1.98 -18.76
N SER A 157 -26.77 -1.01 -19.38
CA SER A 157 -26.87 0.37 -18.89
C SER A 157 -27.74 0.53 -17.64
N GLU A 158 -28.72 -0.34 -17.38
CA GLU A 158 -29.48 -0.35 -16.11
C GLU A 158 -28.61 -0.79 -14.91
N PHE A 159 -27.50 -1.47 -15.19
CA PHE A 159 -26.46 -1.75 -14.21
C PHE A 159 -25.38 -0.65 -14.15
N GLU A 160 -25.45 0.37 -15.02
CA GLU A 160 -24.51 1.50 -15.12
C GLU A 160 -25.11 2.87 -14.74
N GLU A 161 -26.43 3.07 -14.71
CA GLU A 161 -27.01 4.40 -14.46
C GLU A 161 -27.78 4.55 -13.15
N ASP A 162 -27.24 5.42 -12.28
CA ASP A 162 -27.99 6.55 -11.70
C ASP A 162 -27.34 7.85 -12.24
N GLU A 163 -28.18 8.72 -12.81
CA GLU A 163 -28.00 10.14 -13.18
C GLU A 163 -27.28 10.52 -14.50
N GLY A 164 -28.09 10.99 -15.47
CA GLY A 164 -27.65 11.55 -16.75
C GLY A 164 -27.53 13.09 -16.83
N THR A 165 -26.80 13.47 -17.90
CA THR A 165 -26.82 14.69 -18.75
C THR A 165 -26.16 16.00 -18.29
N ASP A 166 -25.04 16.39 -18.94
CA ASP A 166 -24.88 17.60 -19.78
C ASP A 166 -23.38 17.94 -20.06
N THR A 167 -22.77 17.46 -21.16
CA THR A 167 -21.37 17.85 -21.51
C THR A 167 -21.10 18.25 -22.97
N ASP A 168 -22.10 18.28 -23.85
CA ASP A 168 -21.85 18.62 -25.27
C ASP A 168 -21.55 20.11 -25.55
N ILE A 169 -21.60 20.97 -24.53
CA ILE A 169 -21.28 22.40 -24.65
C ILE A 169 -19.77 22.68 -24.51
N LEU A 170 -18.96 21.72 -24.03
CA LEU A 170 -17.57 21.97 -23.64
C LEU A 170 -16.52 21.91 -24.77
N TYR A 171 -16.85 21.35 -25.94
CA TYR A 171 -15.86 21.07 -26.99
C TYR A 171 -15.50 22.24 -27.92
N ASN A 172 -16.11 23.42 -27.78
CA ASN A 172 -15.90 24.54 -28.73
C ASN A 172 -14.99 25.67 -28.23
N PHE A 173 -14.60 25.69 -26.94
CA PHE A 173 -13.79 26.76 -26.36
C PHE A 173 -12.27 26.51 -26.49
N GLU A 174 -11.84 25.25 -26.60
CA GLU A 174 -10.43 24.87 -26.57
C GLU A 174 -9.64 25.28 -27.83
N ALA A 175 -10.33 25.47 -28.97
CA ALA A 175 -9.68 25.83 -30.23
C ALA A 175 -9.05 27.24 -30.25
N TYR A 176 -9.35 28.09 -29.26
CA TYR A 176 -8.94 29.50 -29.23
C TYR A 176 -7.83 29.86 -28.22
N LEU A 177 -7.28 28.90 -27.45
CA LEU A 177 -6.26 29.21 -26.43
C LEU A 177 -4.80 29.09 -26.91
N PRO A 178 -3.88 29.98 -26.47
CA PRO A 178 -2.45 29.92 -26.80
C PRO A 178 -1.75 28.62 -26.34
N PRO A 179 -0.73 28.13 -27.06
CA PRO A 179 -0.07 26.84 -26.80
C PRO A 179 0.40 26.55 -25.35
N PRO A 180 1.01 27.49 -24.60
CA PRO A 180 1.44 27.19 -23.24
C PRO A 180 0.27 27.06 -22.25
N VAL A 181 -0.82 27.78 -22.48
CA VAL A 181 -2.04 27.71 -21.66
C VAL A 181 -2.79 26.40 -21.94
N ARG A 182 -2.78 25.95 -23.20
CA ARG A 182 -3.31 24.66 -23.62
C ARG A 182 -2.65 23.51 -22.83
N ALA A 183 -1.32 23.45 -22.77
CA ALA A 183 -0.62 22.36 -22.06
C ALA A 183 -0.91 22.32 -20.55
N PHE A 184 -1.04 23.48 -19.90
CA PHE A 184 -1.37 23.57 -18.48
C PHE A 184 -2.82 23.15 -18.19
N ILE A 185 -3.74 23.56 -19.05
CA ILE A 185 -5.15 23.17 -18.97
C ILE A 185 -5.33 21.68 -19.26
N HIS A 186 -4.58 21.09 -20.21
CA HIS A 186 -4.61 19.64 -20.47
C HIS A 186 -4.25 18.83 -19.24
N ASN A 187 -3.14 19.13 -18.58
CA ASN A 187 -2.75 18.40 -17.36
C ASN A 187 -3.77 18.61 -16.22
N SER A 188 -4.33 19.80 -16.08
CA SER A 188 -5.32 20.09 -15.04
C SER A 188 -6.67 19.42 -15.32
N LEU A 189 -7.12 19.39 -16.58
CA LEU A 189 -8.35 18.74 -17.01
C LEU A 189 -8.21 17.22 -17.01
N ASP A 190 -7.03 16.66 -17.32
CA ASP A 190 -6.79 15.21 -17.21
C ASP A 190 -6.84 14.75 -15.75
N ASN A 191 -6.23 15.51 -14.84
CA ASN A 191 -6.32 15.22 -13.41
C ASN A 191 -7.75 15.42 -12.87
N LEU A 192 -8.45 16.46 -13.33
CA LEU A 192 -9.85 16.70 -12.98
C LEU A 192 -10.76 15.61 -13.57
N ARG A 193 -10.46 15.11 -14.77
CA ARG A 193 -11.18 14.02 -15.43
C ARG A 193 -10.95 12.70 -14.71
N VAL A 194 -9.72 12.40 -14.32
CA VAL A 194 -9.41 11.22 -13.48
C VAL A 194 -10.11 11.32 -12.12
N TRP A 195 -10.12 12.51 -11.51
CA TRP A 195 -10.85 12.76 -10.27
C TRP A 195 -12.37 12.66 -10.44
N ALA A 196 -12.92 13.15 -11.55
CA ALA A 196 -14.33 13.16 -11.86
C ALA A 196 -14.83 11.76 -12.25
N ILE A 197 -14.03 10.97 -12.98
CA ILE A 197 -14.29 9.54 -13.22
C ILE A 197 -14.26 8.78 -11.89
N ALA A 198 -13.29 9.06 -11.01
CA ALA A 198 -13.20 8.42 -9.69
C ALA A 198 -14.37 8.77 -8.75
N ASN A 199 -15.03 9.92 -8.95
CA ASN A 199 -16.23 10.34 -8.23
C ASN A 199 -17.54 10.12 -9.02
N GLY A 200 -17.49 9.42 -10.16
CA GLY A 200 -18.68 9.05 -10.94
C GLY A 200 -19.34 10.15 -11.76
N ILE A 201 -18.62 11.25 -12.05
CA ILE A 201 -19.14 12.43 -12.78
C ILE A 201 -18.90 12.32 -14.30
N LEU A 202 -17.96 11.51 -14.79
CA LEU A 202 -17.69 11.34 -16.23
C LEU A 202 -17.59 9.86 -16.65
N ALA A 203 -18.17 9.54 -17.82
CA ALA A 203 -18.08 8.23 -18.47
C ALA A 203 -16.78 8.02 -19.25
N ASP A 204 -16.36 6.76 -19.35
CA ASP A 204 -15.13 6.34 -20.01
C ASP A 204 -15.36 5.76 -21.40
N ASN A 205 -14.77 6.39 -22.41
CA ASN A 205 -14.71 5.87 -23.78
C ASN A 205 -13.42 5.06 -23.96
N SER A 206 -13.37 3.85 -23.39
CA SER A 206 -12.25 2.94 -23.63
C SER A 206 -12.45 2.13 -24.92
N THR A 207 -11.36 1.98 -25.68
CA THR A 207 -11.33 1.24 -26.95
C THR A 207 -11.31 -0.27 -26.68
N PRO A 208 -12.00 -1.11 -27.49
CA PRO A 208 -12.10 -2.54 -27.25
C PRO A 208 -10.70 -3.19 -27.28
N GLY A 209 -10.31 -3.82 -26.16
CA GLY A 209 -9.02 -4.49 -25.99
C GLY A 209 -8.08 -3.87 -24.93
N LYS A 210 -8.47 -2.77 -24.28
CA LYS A 210 -7.85 -2.29 -23.03
C LYS A 210 -8.81 -2.53 -21.87
N GLU A 211 -8.29 -2.92 -20.70
CA GLU A 211 -9.09 -3.05 -19.47
C GLU A 211 -9.99 -1.81 -19.30
N SER A 212 -11.27 -2.03 -18.98
CA SER A 212 -12.22 -0.95 -18.68
C SER A 212 -11.60 0.00 -17.66
N THR A 213 -11.67 1.31 -17.87
CA THR A 213 -10.99 2.23 -16.94
C THR A 213 -11.58 2.20 -15.55
N LEU A 214 -12.82 1.71 -15.38
CA LEU A 214 -13.43 1.42 -14.08
C LEU A 214 -12.65 0.35 -13.34
N VAL A 215 -12.26 -0.74 -14.02
CA VAL A 215 -11.42 -1.81 -13.45
C VAL A 215 -10.04 -1.26 -13.09
N ARG A 216 -9.45 -0.44 -13.96
CA ARG A 216 -8.17 0.21 -13.69
C ARG A 216 -8.25 1.17 -12.49
N ALA A 217 -9.25 2.03 -12.42
CA ALA A 217 -9.45 2.97 -11.33
C ALA A 217 -9.74 2.26 -10.00
N ALA A 218 -10.56 1.20 -10.04
CA ALA A 218 -10.83 0.35 -8.87
C ALA A 218 -9.53 -0.32 -8.37
N ARG A 219 -8.71 -0.84 -9.28
CA ARG A 219 -7.41 -1.44 -8.94
C ARG A 219 -6.45 -0.41 -8.34
N GLU A 220 -6.32 0.75 -8.97
CA GLU A 220 -5.49 1.85 -8.47
C GLU A 220 -5.94 2.33 -7.09
N ALA A 221 -7.25 2.43 -6.85
CA ALA A 221 -7.81 2.78 -5.55
C ALA A 221 -7.53 1.71 -4.48
N VAL A 222 -7.65 0.42 -4.81
CA VAL A 222 -7.27 -0.68 -3.92
C VAL A 222 -5.79 -0.61 -3.57
N ASP A 223 -4.93 -0.37 -4.57
CA ASP A 223 -3.49 -0.33 -4.35
C ASP A 223 -3.05 0.92 -3.58
N ALA A 224 -3.71 2.06 -3.79
CA ALA A 224 -3.54 3.26 -2.96
C ALA A 224 -3.93 3.00 -1.50
N ALA A 225 -5.10 2.38 -1.26
CA ALA A 225 -5.56 2.04 0.09
C ALA A 225 -4.64 1.01 0.77
N LYS A 226 -4.07 0.05 0.03
CA LYS A 226 -3.07 -0.88 0.56
C LYS A 226 -1.79 -0.18 1.00
N ARG A 227 -1.30 0.79 0.20
CA ARG A 227 -0.11 1.58 0.55
C ARG A 227 -0.35 2.39 1.81
N ASP A 228 -1.47 3.13 1.88
CA ASP A 228 -1.83 3.91 3.08
C ASP A 228 -1.94 3.03 4.33
N LEU A 229 -2.57 1.86 4.21
CA LEU A 229 -2.67 0.91 5.33
C LEU A 229 -1.29 0.38 5.75
N SER A 230 -0.39 0.12 4.80
CA SER A 230 0.98 -0.31 5.10
C SER A 230 1.77 0.79 5.81
N ASP A 231 1.64 2.03 5.34
CA ASP A 231 2.32 3.19 5.92
C ASP A 231 1.83 3.45 7.35
N LYS A 232 0.51 3.45 7.57
CA LYS A 232 -0.07 3.60 8.91
C LYS A 232 0.33 2.49 9.87
N ARG A 233 0.47 1.24 9.39
CA ARG A 233 0.98 0.13 10.21
C ARG A 233 2.43 0.34 10.62
N SER A 234 3.28 0.74 9.67
CA SER A 234 4.69 1.07 9.95
C SER A 234 4.81 2.19 10.98
N THR A 235 4.00 3.26 10.85
CA THR A 235 3.96 4.35 11.84
C THR A 235 3.53 3.85 13.21
N LEU A 236 2.49 3.00 13.29
CA LEU A 236 2.04 2.42 14.55
C LEU A 236 3.14 1.58 15.20
N ASP A 237 3.84 0.75 14.44
CA ASP A 237 4.93 -0.08 14.96
C ASP A 237 6.07 0.78 15.53
N VAL A 238 6.42 1.89 14.87
CA VAL A 238 7.42 2.86 15.36
C VAL A 238 6.94 3.55 16.64
N GLU A 239 5.69 4.03 16.68
CA GLU A 239 5.13 4.66 17.88
C GLU A 239 5.01 3.68 19.05
N GLN A 240 4.67 2.42 18.79
CA GLN A 240 4.58 1.39 19.80
C GLN A 240 5.96 1.05 20.38
N ALA A 241 6.97 0.92 19.52
CA ALA A 241 8.35 0.74 19.96
C ALA A 241 8.84 1.94 20.79
N ASP A 242 8.42 3.15 20.46
CA ASP A 242 8.75 4.36 21.20
C ASP A 242 8.05 4.44 22.57
N LEU A 243 6.82 3.92 22.71
CA LEU A 243 6.10 3.83 23.99
C LEU A 243 6.63 2.73 24.91
N ASP A 244 7.07 1.62 24.34
CA ASP A 244 7.63 0.49 25.10
C ASP A 244 9.10 0.74 25.50
N PHE A 245 9.70 1.83 25.03
CA PHE A 245 11.09 2.19 25.29
C PHE A 245 11.28 2.69 26.74
N ASP A 246 12.34 2.22 27.40
CA ASP A 246 12.70 2.65 28.76
C ASP A 246 13.39 4.03 28.75
N TYR A 247 12.63 5.08 29.05
CA TYR A 247 13.13 6.45 29.24
C TYR A 247 13.60 6.74 30.67
N GLY A 248 13.74 5.71 31.51
CA GLY A 248 14.16 5.83 32.89
C GLY A 248 13.03 6.21 33.85
N PRO A 249 13.38 6.51 35.12
CA PRO A 249 12.38 6.82 36.14
C PRO A 249 11.48 7.98 35.69
N ASP A 250 10.16 7.78 35.80
CA ASP A 250 9.13 8.75 35.39
C ASP A 250 9.30 9.31 33.95
N ASP A 251 9.91 8.54 33.06
CA ASP A 251 10.19 8.89 31.65
C ASP A 251 10.96 10.22 31.46
N ILE A 252 11.76 10.60 32.46
CA ILE A 252 12.47 11.89 32.51
C ILE A 252 13.40 12.08 31.29
N PHE A 253 13.99 11.01 30.76
CA PHE A 253 14.90 11.12 29.62
C PHE A 253 14.19 11.23 28.27
N CYS A 254 12.86 11.14 28.20
CA CYS A 254 12.10 11.36 26.97
C CYS A 254 12.37 12.75 26.38
N ALA A 255 12.49 13.79 27.22
CA ALA A 255 12.80 15.15 26.79
C ALA A 255 14.25 15.34 26.29
N LEU A 256 15.13 14.39 26.59
CA LEU A 256 16.54 14.40 26.20
C LEU A 256 16.80 13.50 24.99
N LYS A 257 15.84 12.65 24.58
CA LYS A 257 15.96 11.79 23.40
C LYS A 257 16.47 12.61 22.21
N VAL A 258 17.49 12.08 21.50
CA VAL A 258 18.13 12.71 20.32
C VAL A 258 19.03 13.93 20.62
N LYS A 259 19.02 14.49 21.83
CA LYS A 259 20.00 15.53 22.19
C LYS A 259 21.39 14.92 22.34
N CYS A 260 22.40 15.62 21.83
CA CYS A 260 23.79 15.18 21.92
C CYS A 260 24.64 16.22 22.63
N VAL A 261 25.49 15.76 23.53
CA VAL A 261 26.47 16.55 24.26
C VAL A 261 27.86 16.17 23.79
N THR A 262 28.75 17.15 23.65
CA THR A 262 30.12 16.93 23.19
C THR A 262 31.16 17.28 24.27
N LEU A 263 32.25 16.52 24.28
CA LEU A 263 33.44 16.79 25.09
C LEU A 263 34.65 16.84 24.17
N GLU A 264 35.30 18.00 24.16
CA GLU A 264 36.57 18.17 23.48
C GLU A 264 37.73 17.72 24.36
N ALA A 265 38.39 16.64 23.96
CA ALA A 265 39.70 16.26 24.49
C ALA A 265 40.81 16.68 23.51
N GLU A 266 42.06 16.37 23.84
CA GLU A 266 43.24 16.81 23.07
C GLU A 266 43.26 16.24 21.64
N ASP A 267 43.10 14.92 21.49
CA ASP A 267 43.15 14.25 20.18
C ASP A 267 41.77 13.87 19.61
N TYR A 268 40.73 13.85 20.46
CA TYR A 268 39.39 13.37 20.11
C TYR A 268 38.31 14.28 20.65
N THR A 269 37.19 14.36 19.91
CA THR A 269 35.94 14.90 20.40
C THR A 269 34.97 13.75 20.64
N TYR A 270 34.56 13.57 21.88
CA TYR A 270 33.52 12.60 22.24
C TYR A 270 32.16 13.25 22.07
N GLU A 271 31.23 12.52 21.49
CA GLU A 271 29.84 12.90 21.33
C GLU A 271 28.99 11.80 21.96
N GLN A 272 28.16 12.18 22.92
CA GLN A 272 27.18 11.28 23.52
C GLN A 272 25.79 11.79 23.17
N CYS A 273 25.01 10.95 22.51
CA CYS A 273 23.59 11.22 22.29
C CYS A 273 22.76 10.43 23.30
N TRP A 274 21.86 11.12 23.99
CA TRP A 274 20.94 10.53 24.95
C TRP A 274 20.08 9.44 24.28
N LEU A 275 20.08 8.25 24.88
CA LEU A 275 19.30 7.08 24.45
C LEU A 275 19.55 6.65 22.98
N GLY A 276 20.65 7.12 22.38
CA GLY A 276 21.03 6.85 21.00
C GLY A 276 22.36 6.11 20.92
N SER A 277 23.38 6.77 20.33
CA SER A 277 24.73 6.23 20.22
C SER A 277 25.78 7.19 20.75
N THR A 278 26.96 6.66 21.06
CA THR A 278 28.14 7.41 21.47
C THR A 278 29.20 7.31 20.39
N LYS A 279 29.86 8.43 20.07
CA LYS A 279 30.83 8.51 18.98
C LYS A 279 32.12 9.17 19.45
N GLN A 280 33.23 8.68 18.94
CA GLN A 280 34.54 9.31 19.04
C GLN A 280 34.90 9.87 17.67
N LYS A 281 35.07 11.19 17.58
CA LYS A 281 35.50 11.88 16.36
C LYS A 281 36.96 12.29 16.51
N SER A 282 37.82 11.90 15.56
CA SER A 282 39.22 12.33 15.56
C SER A 282 39.31 13.83 15.23
N LYS A 283 40.17 14.58 15.92
CA LYS A 283 40.43 15.99 15.56
C LYS A 283 41.39 16.13 14.37
N LYS A 284 42.33 15.19 14.23
CA LYS A 284 43.39 15.22 13.21
C LYS A 284 43.03 14.49 11.91
N GLY A 285 41.88 13.82 11.85
CA GLY A 285 41.43 13.08 10.68
C GLY A 285 39.91 13.03 10.55
N HIS A 286 39.40 12.47 9.46
CA HIS A 286 37.96 12.35 9.17
C HIS A 286 37.31 11.08 9.76
N GLY A 287 38.02 10.37 10.64
CA GLY A 287 37.54 9.13 11.25
C GLY A 287 36.59 9.38 12.40
N GLN A 288 35.39 8.82 12.32
CA GLN A 288 34.47 8.67 13.45
C GLN A 288 34.33 7.19 13.82
N SER A 289 34.41 6.88 15.10
CA SER A 289 34.25 5.53 15.64
C SER A 289 33.01 5.46 16.52
N ASN A 290 32.12 4.49 16.27
CA ASN A 290 31.01 4.22 17.19
C ASN A 290 31.56 3.55 18.46
N MET A 291 31.27 4.13 19.62
CA MET A 291 31.71 3.61 20.92
C MET A 291 30.61 2.81 21.65
N GLY A 292 29.40 2.75 21.11
CA GLY A 292 28.30 1.96 21.65
C GLY A 292 26.93 2.57 21.33
N ASN A 293 25.92 1.71 21.30
CA ASN A 293 24.50 2.03 21.16
C ASN A 293 23.79 1.77 22.50
N PHE A 294 22.86 2.63 22.87
CA PHE A 294 22.14 2.53 24.13
C PHE A 294 21.43 1.18 24.24
N LYS A 295 21.57 0.53 25.40
CA LYS A 295 20.92 -0.76 25.70
C LYS A 295 19.96 -0.70 26.86
N ARG A 296 20.39 -0.10 27.97
CA ARG A 296 19.61 -0.07 29.21
C ARG A 296 20.13 0.99 30.16
N ILE A 297 19.26 1.33 31.11
CA ILE A 297 19.61 2.11 32.29
C ILE A 297 19.92 1.13 33.41
N ALA A 298 21.04 1.34 34.07
CA ALA A 298 21.50 0.56 35.21
C ALA A 298 21.76 1.48 36.40
N ARG A 299 22.00 0.88 37.57
CA ARG A 299 22.46 1.56 38.77
C ARG A 299 23.71 0.85 39.26
N GLU A 300 24.77 1.62 39.50
CA GLU A 300 26.02 1.10 40.02
C GLU A 300 26.56 2.02 41.12
N MET A 301 27.38 1.46 42.02
CA MET A 301 27.98 2.19 43.12
C MET A 301 29.21 2.96 42.62
N ALA A 302 29.15 4.28 42.67
CA ALA A 302 30.32 5.13 42.51
C ALA A 302 31.08 5.20 43.85
N ASP A 303 32.41 5.08 43.77
CA ASP A 303 33.33 5.28 44.89
C ASP A 303 34.41 6.27 44.48
N GLU A 304 33.99 7.50 44.17
CA GLU A 304 34.88 8.60 43.84
C GLU A 304 34.99 9.56 45.03
N GLU A 305 36.19 10.08 45.28
CA GLU A 305 36.39 11.10 46.29
C GLU A 305 35.83 12.45 45.83
N ASP A 306 35.27 13.21 46.77
CA ASP A 306 34.68 14.51 46.46
C ASP A 306 35.78 15.47 46.00
N ARG A 307 35.54 16.12 44.87
CA ARG A 307 36.46 17.09 44.29
C ARG A 307 36.02 18.50 44.62
N ILE A 308 37.00 19.38 44.82
CA ILE A 308 36.79 20.80 45.13
C ILE A 308 36.05 21.54 44.00
N ASP A 309 36.19 21.05 42.76
CA ASP A 309 35.54 21.58 41.56
C ASP A 309 34.04 21.22 41.45
N GLY A 310 33.50 20.40 42.36
CA GLY A 310 32.12 19.91 42.32
C GLY A 310 31.85 18.91 41.19
N LYS A 311 32.88 18.51 40.42
CA LYS A 311 32.78 17.58 39.28
C LYS A 311 33.25 16.18 39.66
N SER A 312 32.61 15.63 40.69
CA SER A 312 32.82 14.26 41.18
C SER A 312 31.49 13.51 41.25
N LEU A 313 31.52 12.20 41.02
CA LEU A 313 30.37 11.33 41.23
C LEU A 313 30.11 11.08 42.72
N GLY A 314 31.07 11.39 43.60
CA GLY A 314 30.99 11.11 45.04
C GLY A 314 30.83 9.61 45.35
N ARG A 315 30.49 9.31 46.61
CA ARG A 315 30.19 7.94 47.06
C ARG A 315 28.69 7.66 47.09
N GLY A 316 28.25 6.61 46.42
CA GLY A 316 26.86 6.16 46.46
C GLY A 316 26.34 5.59 45.15
N GLU A 317 25.07 5.19 45.14
CA GLU A 317 24.43 4.66 43.95
C GLU A 317 24.19 5.77 42.92
N ARG A 318 24.62 5.54 41.67
CA ARG A 318 24.43 6.45 40.54
C ARG A 318 23.74 5.74 39.39
N MET A 319 22.93 6.49 38.66
CA MET A 319 22.34 6.01 37.42
C MET A 319 23.40 5.94 36.33
N LEU A 320 23.34 4.88 35.54
CA LEU A 320 24.31 4.56 34.51
C LEU A 320 23.58 4.24 33.21
N LEU A 321 23.92 4.94 32.14
CA LEU A 321 23.45 4.60 30.80
C LEU A 321 24.48 3.68 30.14
N LYS A 322 24.07 2.44 29.83
CA LYS A 322 24.96 1.46 29.20
C LYS A 322 24.80 1.49 27.69
N TYR A 323 25.90 1.78 27.01
CA TYR A 323 26.02 1.74 25.56
C TYR A 323 26.90 0.57 25.14
N GLU A 324 26.36 -0.37 24.38
CA GLU A 324 27.05 -1.62 23.98
C GLU A 324 26.98 -1.79 22.46
N ASP A 325 27.58 -2.85 21.92
CA ASP A 325 27.60 -3.14 20.47
C ASP A 325 28.16 -2.01 19.60
N GLY A 326 29.21 -1.34 20.08
CA GLY A 326 29.96 -0.35 19.31
C GLY A 326 30.83 -0.99 18.23
N GLN A 327 31.62 -0.17 17.54
CA GLN A 327 32.51 -0.66 16.48
C GLN A 327 33.53 -1.66 17.05
N GLN A 328 33.76 -2.73 16.30
CA GLN A 328 34.72 -3.79 16.65
C GLN A 328 36.15 -3.25 16.76
N CYS A 329 36.84 -3.57 17.86
CA CYS A 329 38.26 -3.29 18.04
C CYS A 329 39.11 -4.41 17.42
N TRP A 330 40.24 -4.06 16.79
CA TRP A 330 41.13 -5.00 16.09
C TRP A 330 41.61 -6.18 16.96
N ASN A 331 41.85 -5.95 18.25
CA ASN A 331 42.29 -6.97 19.23
C ASN A 331 41.46 -6.96 20.52
N GLY A 332 40.18 -6.60 20.43
CA GLY A 332 39.34 -6.45 21.62
C GLY A 332 37.88 -6.77 21.36
N PRO A 333 37.04 -6.80 22.41
CA PRO A 333 35.59 -6.88 22.22
C PRO A 333 35.07 -5.65 21.47
N GLN A 334 33.81 -5.71 21.05
CA GLN A 334 33.09 -4.53 20.58
C GLN A 334 33.18 -3.41 21.62
N ARG A 335 33.35 -2.17 21.13
CA ARG A 335 33.41 -1.00 22.02
C ARG A 335 32.11 -0.87 22.81
N ARG A 336 32.26 -0.48 24.08
CA ARG A 336 31.17 -0.16 24.99
C ARG A 336 31.51 1.13 25.74
N THR A 337 30.48 1.87 26.12
CA THR A 337 30.60 3.12 26.88
C THR A 337 29.59 3.13 28.01
N ASP A 338 30.08 3.36 29.22
CA ASP A 338 29.28 3.45 30.43
C ASP A 338 29.21 4.93 30.84
N VAL A 339 28.03 5.55 30.73
CA VAL A 339 27.83 6.98 30.99
C VAL A 339 27.20 7.16 32.37
N TRP A 340 28.01 7.61 33.33
CA TRP A 340 27.60 7.86 34.71
C TRP A 340 26.91 9.21 34.83
N LEU A 341 25.73 9.23 35.45
CA LEU A 341 24.95 10.46 35.60
C LEU A 341 25.19 11.11 36.97
N GLY A 342 25.60 12.38 36.94
CA GLY A 342 25.72 13.27 38.09
C GLY A 342 24.75 14.45 37.97
N CYS A 343 24.35 15.03 39.10
CA CYS A 343 23.56 16.25 39.11
C CYS A 343 24.46 17.45 38.79
N ALA A 344 24.06 18.26 37.81
CA ALA A 344 24.76 19.48 37.42
C ALA A 344 23.74 20.56 37.01
N GLU A 345 24.18 21.82 36.97
CA GLU A 345 23.33 22.96 36.56
C GLU A 345 23.03 22.93 35.05
N THR A 346 23.99 22.46 34.25
CA THR A 346 23.89 22.36 32.79
C THR A 346 24.26 20.96 32.31
N GLU A 347 23.67 20.52 31.20
CA GLU A 347 24.06 19.29 30.52
C GLU A 347 25.47 19.44 29.93
N GLU A 348 26.46 18.81 30.56
CA GLU A 348 27.83 18.79 30.07
C GLU A 348 28.50 17.43 30.32
N LEU A 349 29.40 17.07 29.41
CA LEU A 349 30.34 15.97 29.62
C LEU A 349 31.62 16.55 30.23
N TRP A 350 31.93 16.23 31.49
CA TRP A 350 33.09 16.81 32.17
C TRP A 350 34.37 15.97 32.11
N ARG A 351 34.24 14.68 31.78
CA ARG A 351 35.34 13.71 31.90
C ARG A 351 35.00 12.45 31.09
N ALA A 352 35.98 11.98 30.34
CA ALA A 352 35.96 10.66 29.72
C ALA A 352 37.17 9.86 30.24
N LEU A 353 36.92 8.65 30.72
CA LEU A 353 37.95 7.74 31.21
C LEU A 353 37.92 6.44 30.41
N TYR A 354 39.11 5.95 30.09
CA TYR A 354 39.27 4.65 29.45
C TYR A 354 39.47 3.57 30.50
N SER A 355 38.56 2.61 30.55
CA SER A 355 38.75 1.40 31.34
C SER A 355 39.23 0.28 30.43
N TYR A 356 40.46 -0.20 30.67
CA TYR A 356 40.94 -1.43 30.08
C TYR A 356 40.47 -2.59 30.96
N THR A 357 39.34 -3.20 30.59
CA THR A 357 38.95 -4.47 31.22
C THR A 357 39.86 -5.56 30.67
N THR A 358 40.92 -5.91 31.40
CA THR A 358 41.70 -7.11 31.09
C THR A 358 40.80 -8.32 31.33
N TRP A 359 40.49 -9.07 30.27
CA TRP A 359 39.86 -10.38 30.39
C TRP A 359 40.88 -11.34 31.04
N THR A 360 40.97 -11.31 32.36
CA THR A 360 41.61 -12.40 33.09
C THR A 360 40.66 -13.59 33.02
N ASN A 361 41.06 -14.60 32.25
CA ASN A 361 40.43 -15.92 32.23
C ASN A 361 40.53 -16.49 33.65
N ILE A 362 39.54 -16.21 34.51
CA ILE A 362 39.36 -16.93 35.77
C ILE A 362 38.77 -18.29 35.39
N GLN A 363 39.63 -19.15 34.85
CA GLN A 363 39.47 -20.59 35.03
C GLN A 363 39.69 -20.85 36.52
N ARG A 364 38.60 -20.87 37.29
CA ARG A 364 38.60 -21.56 38.58
C ARG A 364 39.04 -22.99 38.31
N LYS A 365 40.31 -23.30 38.55
CA LYS A 365 40.73 -24.66 38.84
C LYS A 365 39.99 -25.09 40.10
N THR A 366 38.89 -25.80 39.92
CA THR A 366 38.46 -26.79 40.91
C THR A 366 39.54 -27.87 40.92
N SER A 367 40.22 -28.00 42.05
CA SER A 367 41.05 -29.14 42.41
C SER A 367 40.65 -29.55 43.81
#